data_AF-Q9HTJ7-F1
#
_entry.id   AF-Q9HTJ7-F1
#
_cell.length_a   1.000
_cell.length_b   1.000
_cell.length_c   1.000
_cell.angle_alpha   90.00
_cell.angle_beta   90.00
_cell.angle_gamma   90.00
#
_symmetry.space_group_name_H-M   'P 1'
#
loop_
_entity.id
_entity.type
_entity.pdbx_description
1 polymer ?
#
loop_
_entity_poly.entity_id
_entity_poly.type
_entity_poly.pdbx_seq_one_letter_code
_entity_poly.pdbx_strand_id
1 'polypeptide(L)'
;MLGRLLLLCGLFAAAAPAAALTIYKYTDANGVVTYSDRAVAGAQVFVFRDRMVEHLEREVKLETKKHAGGETLQVRNDLYAPVEVELRIRNPRNAVGVPDGPIRWVVPARSQVRLATLAPRKAGKPMSYTPKLRYALGDPRQQPLLYRYPLPWRGGPFRLSQGANGKYSHFTPKGRYAMDIAMPEGTPIIAARGGTVVKIENNQSGRGNNPSGNFVRILHDDGTMGVYLHLMRHSVLVAEGQRVQVGTPLARSGNTGNSSGPHLHFVIQRNVGLALESIPYDFAQPVDSLPNFAIVREP
;
A
#
# COMPACT_ATOMS: atom_id res chain seq x y z
N MET A 1 54.51 6.84 -36.66
CA MET A 1 53.85 7.35 -35.44
C MET A 1 52.43 6.80 -35.41
N LEU A 2 52.09 6.03 -34.38
CA LEU A 2 50.77 5.44 -34.17
C LEU A 2 49.69 6.53 -34.02
N GLY A 3 48.76 6.62 -34.95
CA GLY A 3 47.51 7.37 -34.79
C GLY A 3 46.33 6.39 -34.76
N ARG A 4 46.06 5.80 -33.59
CA ARG A 4 44.85 4.99 -33.34
C ARG A 4 43.63 5.92 -33.28
N LEU A 5 42.91 6.06 -34.38
CA LEU A 5 41.63 6.77 -34.40
C LEU A 5 40.52 5.82 -33.92
N LEU A 6 40.11 6.01 -32.67
CA LEU A 6 39.00 5.31 -32.02
C LEU A 6 37.68 5.66 -32.72
N LEU A 7 37.10 4.68 -33.43
CA LEU A 7 35.70 4.71 -33.89
C LEU A 7 34.77 4.61 -32.68
N LEU A 8 34.37 5.76 -32.12
CA LEU A 8 33.22 5.85 -31.23
C LEU A 8 31.94 5.76 -32.08
N CYS A 9 31.45 4.54 -32.30
CA CYS A 9 30.10 4.30 -32.78
C CYS A 9 29.10 4.75 -31.70
N GLY A 10 28.59 5.98 -31.86
CA GLY A 10 27.48 6.50 -31.07
C GLY A 10 26.21 5.68 -31.34
N LEU A 11 25.92 4.73 -30.45
CA LEU A 11 24.60 4.11 -30.31
C LEU A 11 23.63 5.17 -29.77
N PHE A 12 23.09 6.00 -30.67
CA PHE A 12 21.87 6.76 -30.40
C PHE A 12 20.72 5.75 -30.31
N ALA A 13 20.47 5.25 -29.11
CA ALA A 13 19.24 4.55 -28.79
C ALA A 13 18.09 5.54 -28.92
N ALA A 14 17.42 5.53 -30.07
CA ALA A 14 16.16 6.22 -30.27
C ALA A 14 15.14 5.59 -29.30
N ALA A 15 14.92 6.25 -28.17
CA ALA A 15 13.82 5.91 -27.27
C ALA A 15 12.52 6.21 -28.02
N ALA A 16 11.93 5.17 -28.63
CA ALA A 16 10.58 5.27 -29.15
C ALA A 16 9.68 5.75 -28.01
N PRO A 17 8.88 6.81 -28.21
CA PRO A 17 7.99 7.31 -27.17
C PRO A 17 7.08 6.15 -26.76
N ALA A 18 7.16 5.76 -25.49
CA ALA A 18 6.28 4.76 -24.92
C ALA A 18 4.84 5.23 -25.15
N ALA A 19 4.18 4.70 -26.18
CA ALA A 19 2.78 5.01 -26.45
C ALA A 19 2.00 4.54 -25.22
N ALA A 20 1.56 5.49 -24.40
CA ALA A 20 0.71 5.20 -23.27
C ALA A 20 -0.55 4.52 -23.81
N LEU A 21 -0.81 3.29 -23.34
CA LEU A 21 -1.97 2.53 -23.77
C LEU A 21 -3.24 3.27 -23.30
N THR A 22 -4.05 3.74 -24.24
CA THR A 22 -5.33 4.37 -23.90
C THR A 22 -6.31 3.29 -23.48
N ILE A 23 -6.81 3.38 -22.25
CA ILE A 23 -7.90 2.53 -21.76
C ILE A 23 -9.21 3.30 -21.90
N TYR A 24 -10.26 2.62 -22.33
CA TYR A 24 -11.63 3.12 -22.40
C TYR A 24 -12.47 2.44 -21.33
N LYS A 25 -13.37 3.19 -20.71
CA LYS A 25 -14.36 2.71 -19.74
C LYS A 25 -15.75 2.87 -20.31
N TYR A 26 -16.57 1.83 -20.22
CA TYR A 26 -18.00 1.90 -20.49
C TYR A 26 -18.78 1.06 -19.47
N THR A 27 -20.08 1.31 -19.37
CA THR A 27 -21.00 0.47 -18.61
C THR A 27 -21.90 -0.23 -19.61
N ASP A 28 -22.01 -1.54 -19.54
CA ASP A 28 -22.88 -2.31 -20.45
C ASP A 28 -24.37 -2.20 -20.05
N ALA A 29 -25.24 -2.82 -20.85
CA ALA A 29 -26.69 -2.80 -20.62
C ALA A 29 -27.12 -3.44 -19.29
N ASN A 30 -26.26 -4.25 -18.67
CA ASN A 30 -26.50 -4.89 -17.38
C ASN A 30 -25.96 -4.07 -16.20
N GLY A 31 -25.41 -2.88 -16.45
CA GLY A 31 -24.80 -2.04 -15.43
C GLY A 31 -23.37 -2.44 -15.07
N VAL A 32 -22.73 -3.35 -15.82
CA VAL A 32 -21.37 -3.81 -15.56
C VAL A 32 -20.37 -2.84 -16.17
N VAL A 33 -19.46 -2.32 -15.35
CA VAL A 33 -18.38 -1.45 -15.80
C VAL A 33 -17.27 -2.31 -16.43
N THR A 34 -16.99 -2.08 -17.71
CA THR A 34 -15.94 -2.77 -18.48
C THR A 34 -14.84 -1.79 -18.90
N TYR A 35 -13.60 -2.30 -18.96
CA TYR A 35 -12.44 -1.57 -19.45
C TYR A 35 -11.84 -2.29 -20.66
N SER A 36 -11.52 -1.54 -21.70
CA SER A 36 -10.97 -2.08 -22.95
C SER A 36 -9.92 -1.14 -23.52
N ASP A 37 -8.95 -1.68 -24.24
CA ASP A 37 -8.06 -0.91 -25.11
C ASP A 37 -8.74 -0.51 -26.43
N ARG A 38 -10.00 -0.93 -26.65
CA ARG A 38 -10.83 -0.57 -27.81
C ARG A 38 -11.90 0.44 -27.41
N ALA A 39 -11.98 1.52 -28.18
CA ALA A 39 -13.08 2.47 -28.08
C ALA A 39 -14.37 1.82 -28.59
N VAL A 40 -15.36 1.66 -27.71
CA VAL A 40 -16.74 1.30 -28.09
C VAL A 40 -17.64 2.53 -27.98
N ALA A 41 -18.79 2.51 -28.66
CA ALA A 41 -19.72 3.63 -28.63
C ALA A 41 -20.12 3.99 -27.19
N GLY A 42 -20.02 5.27 -26.83
CA GLY A 42 -20.29 5.77 -25.47
C GLY A 42 -19.16 5.56 -24.46
N ALA A 43 -18.08 4.87 -24.81
CA ALA A 43 -16.94 4.69 -23.92
C ALA A 43 -16.17 6.00 -23.73
N GLN A 44 -15.70 6.22 -22.50
CA GLN A 44 -14.90 7.38 -22.14
C GLN A 44 -13.44 6.98 -21.93
N VAL A 45 -12.50 7.83 -22.35
CA VAL A 45 -11.08 7.63 -22.04
C VAL A 45 -10.90 7.59 -20.52
N PHE A 46 -10.26 6.53 -20.06
CA PHE A 46 -10.01 6.25 -18.67
C PHE A 46 -8.51 6.18 -18.39
N VAL A 47 -8.06 7.03 -17.47
CA VAL A 47 -6.67 7.00 -16.99
C VAL A 47 -6.65 6.28 -15.66
N PHE A 48 -5.98 5.13 -15.61
CA PHE A 48 -5.71 4.46 -14.34
C PHE A 48 -4.85 5.38 -13.46
N ARG A 49 -5.45 5.82 -12.36
CA ARG A 49 -4.71 6.46 -11.28
C ARG A 49 -4.56 5.41 -10.20
N ASP A 50 -3.41 4.73 -10.22
CA ASP A 50 -2.97 3.80 -9.19
C ASP A 50 -2.66 4.58 -7.91
N ARG A 51 -3.73 5.01 -7.25
CA ARG A 51 -3.70 5.59 -5.92
C ARG A 51 -4.18 4.50 -4.98
N MET A 52 -3.27 3.68 -4.47
CA MET A 52 -3.57 2.90 -3.28
C MET A 52 -3.72 3.90 -2.11
N VAL A 53 -4.97 4.33 -1.90
CA VAL A 53 -5.39 5.28 -0.87
C VAL A 53 -5.84 4.50 0.34
N GLU A 54 -5.20 4.78 1.48
CA GLU A 54 -5.58 4.25 2.77
C GLU A 54 -5.97 5.41 3.67
N HIS A 55 -7.10 5.25 4.36
CA HIS A 55 -7.65 6.24 5.26
C HIS A 55 -7.26 5.90 6.70
N LEU A 56 -6.05 6.31 7.09
CA LEU A 56 -5.53 6.09 8.46
C LEU A 56 -5.81 7.29 9.39
N GLU A 57 -6.49 8.33 8.90
CA GLU A 57 -6.71 9.59 9.65
C GLU A 57 -7.50 9.37 10.94
N ARG A 58 -8.32 8.31 10.98
CA ARG A 58 -9.14 7.96 12.14
C ARG A 58 -8.37 7.16 13.19
N GLU A 59 -7.20 6.64 12.85
CA GLU A 59 -6.46 5.67 13.67
C GLU A 59 -5.11 6.23 14.14
N VAL A 60 -4.60 7.28 13.46
CA VAL A 60 -3.40 8.01 13.87
C VAL A 60 -3.78 9.45 14.20
N LYS A 61 -3.82 9.80 15.49
CA LYS A 61 -4.35 11.09 15.96
C LYS A 61 -3.30 11.91 16.69
N LEU A 62 -3.19 13.19 16.34
CA LEU A 62 -2.52 14.19 17.17
C LEU A 62 -3.50 14.72 18.20
N GLU A 63 -3.18 14.58 19.48
CA GLU A 63 -3.98 15.05 20.60
C GLU A 63 -3.20 16.11 21.41
N THR A 64 -3.89 17.15 21.86
CA THR A 64 -3.33 18.19 22.73
C THR A 64 -3.88 18.00 24.14
N LYS A 65 -3.00 17.66 25.10
CA LYS A 65 -3.33 17.57 26.52
C LYS A 65 -2.90 18.83 27.25
N LYS A 66 -3.87 19.66 27.68
CA LYS A 66 -3.63 20.86 28.49
C LYS A 66 -3.32 20.50 29.94
N HIS A 67 -2.44 21.26 30.57
CA HIS A 67 -2.07 21.15 31.98
C HIS A 67 -1.66 22.53 32.53
N ALA A 68 -1.42 22.63 33.84
CA ALA A 68 -1.19 23.93 34.49
C ALA A 68 0.00 24.73 33.90
N GLY A 69 1.04 24.04 33.42
CA GLY A 69 2.23 24.66 32.84
C GLY A 69 2.16 24.93 31.34
N GLY A 70 1.07 24.56 30.66
CA GLY A 70 0.94 24.67 29.22
C GLY A 70 0.22 23.45 28.63
N GLU A 71 0.80 22.81 27.62
CA GLU A 71 0.18 21.65 27.00
C GLU A 71 1.18 20.69 26.38
N THR A 72 0.76 19.44 26.20
CA THR A 72 1.56 18.37 25.61
C THR A 72 0.89 17.87 24.34
N LEU A 73 1.63 17.90 23.24
CA LEU A 73 1.25 17.28 21.97
C LEU A 73 1.68 15.82 21.98
N GLN A 74 0.71 14.92 21.85
CA GLN A 74 0.93 13.48 21.81
C GLN A 74 0.30 12.88 20.56
N VAL A 75 0.89 11.80 20.06
CA VAL A 75 0.30 11.02 18.97
C VAL A 75 -0.19 9.70 19.52
N ARG A 76 -1.46 9.40 19.24
CA ARG A 76 -2.10 8.11 19.51
C ARG A 76 -2.11 7.29 18.22
N ASN A 77 -1.64 6.05 18.31
CA ASN A 77 -1.68 5.07 17.25
C ASN A 77 -2.61 3.91 17.65
N ASP A 78 -3.79 3.87 17.05
CA ASP A 78 -4.79 2.83 17.25
C ASP A 78 -4.59 1.62 16.32
N LEU A 79 -3.63 1.68 15.37
CA LEU A 79 -3.35 0.58 14.45
C LEU A 79 -2.67 -0.60 15.15
N TYR A 80 -2.79 -1.79 14.54
CA TYR A 80 -2.06 -3.01 14.91
C TYR A 80 -0.64 -3.07 14.30
N ALA A 81 -0.13 -1.93 13.85
CA ALA A 81 1.20 -1.76 13.26
C ALA A 81 1.89 -0.53 13.88
N PRO A 82 3.24 -0.50 13.91
CA PRO A 82 3.95 0.74 14.17
C PRO A 82 3.65 1.76 13.07
N VAL A 83 3.72 3.04 13.43
CA VAL A 83 3.52 4.16 12.51
C VAL A 83 4.67 5.13 12.67
N GLU A 84 5.36 5.41 11.58
CA GLU A 84 6.28 6.54 11.52
C GLU A 84 5.49 7.83 11.46
N VAL A 85 5.85 8.81 12.28
CA VAL A 85 5.20 10.11 12.36
C VAL A 85 6.21 11.23 12.21
N GLU A 86 5.77 12.35 11.64
CA GLU A 86 6.51 13.61 11.59
C GLU A 86 5.59 14.73 12.07
N LEU A 87 5.91 15.32 13.23
CA LEU A 87 5.23 16.50 13.77
C LEU A 87 6.01 17.76 13.41
N ARG A 88 5.37 18.69 12.71
CA ARG A 88 5.86 20.06 12.49
C ARG A 88 4.97 21.05 13.20
N ILE A 89 5.57 21.99 13.92
CA ILE A 89 4.85 23.10 14.56
C ILE A 89 5.23 24.38 13.83
N ARG A 90 4.24 25.07 13.26
CA ARG A 90 4.44 26.32 12.50
C ARG A 90 3.88 27.51 13.24
N ASN A 91 4.37 28.69 12.90
CA ASN A 91 3.88 29.98 13.39
C ASN A 91 3.79 30.08 14.94
N PRO A 92 4.79 29.60 15.71
CA PRO A 92 4.70 29.69 17.16
C PRO A 92 4.74 31.14 17.61
N ARG A 93 3.74 31.55 18.40
CA ARG A 93 3.73 32.85 19.09
C ARG A 93 3.54 32.61 20.57
N ASN A 94 4.35 33.31 21.36
CA ASN A 94 4.36 33.22 22.81
C ASN A 94 4.53 31.77 23.35
N ALA A 95 5.14 30.87 22.58
CA ALA A 95 5.40 29.50 22.99
C ALA A 95 6.91 29.26 23.20
N VAL A 96 7.24 28.50 24.25
CA VAL A 96 8.55 27.87 24.46
C VAL A 96 8.39 26.35 24.39
N GLY A 97 9.48 25.62 24.16
CA GLY A 97 9.46 24.16 23.97
C GLY A 97 9.06 23.72 22.55
N VAL A 98 8.87 24.66 21.62
CA VAL A 98 8.67 24.36 20.20
C VAL A 98 10.00 23.88 19.63
N PRO A 99 10.07 22.70 18.99
CA PRO A 99 11.29 22.19 18.40
C PRO A 99 11.73 23.06 17.21
N ASP A 100 13.05 23.19 17.01
CA ASP A 100 13.61 23.94 15.88
C ASP A 100 13.30 23.29 14.51
N GLY A 101 13.02 21.99 14.51
CA GLY A 101 12.75 21.20 13.32
C GLY A 101 11.59 20.20 13.50
N PRO A 102 11.25 19.46 12.42
CA PRO A 102 10.29 18.37 12.52
C PRO A 102 10.76 17.31 13.52
N ILE A 103 9.85 16.87 14.39
CA ILE A 103 10.08 15.70 15.25
C ILE A 103 9.66 14.47 14.48
N ARG A 104 10.57 13.52 14.27
CA ARG A 104 10.26 12.20 13.73
C ARG A 104 10.29 11.14 14.81
N TRP A 105 9.32 10.24 14.79
CA TRP A 105 9.26 9.13 15.74
C TRP A 105 8.55 7.92 15.13
N VAL A 106 8.79 6.73 15.68
CA VAL A 106 7.99 5.53 15.39
C VAL A 106 7.11 5.25 16.59
N VAL A 107 5.80 5.44 16.44
CA VAL A 107 4.80 5.18 17.47
C VAL A 107 4.41 3.70 17.40
N PRO A 108 4.67 2.88 18.44
CA PRO A 108 4.30 1.47 18.44
C PRO A 108 2.80 1.25 18.19
N ALA A 109 2.45 0.05 17.75
CA ALA A 109 1.05 -0.37 17.63
C ALA A 109 0.31 -0.18 18.96
N ARG A 110 -0.96 0.24 18.90
CA ARG A 110 -1.85 0.36 20.07
C ARG A 110 -1.25 1.16 21.23
N SER A 111 -0.56 2.25 20.92
CA SER A 111 0.19 3.03 21.91
C SER A 111 0.02 4.54 21.71
N GLN A 112 0.56 5.33 22.64
CA GLN A 112 0.63 6.79 22.55
C GLN A 112 2.04 7.27 22.90
N VAL A 113 2.53 8.27 22.19
CA VAL A 113 3.84 8.89 22.43
C VAL A 113 3.69 10.40 22.54
N ARG A 114 4.27 10.98 23.60
CA ARG A 114 4.39 12.44 23.75
C ARG A 114 5.53 12.92 22.86
N LEU A 115 5.24 13.89 21.98
CA LEU A 115 6.25 14.43 21.05
C LEU A 115 6.78 15.79 21.50
N ALA A 116 5.93 16.67 22.02
CA ALA A 116 6.35 17.99 22.46
C ALA A 116 5.54 18.47 23.68
N THR A 117 6.18 19.23 24.56
CA THR A 117 5.51 19.97 25.63
C THR A 117 5.80 21.45 25.43
N LEU A 118 4.73 22.24 25.34
CA LEU A 118 4.78 23.67 25.07
C LEU A 118 4.32 24.43 26.31
N ALA A 119 4.95 25.56 26.59
CA ALA A 119 4.59 26.45 27.69
C ALA A 119 4.59 27.91 27.20
N PRO A 120 3.81 28.80 27.84
CA PRO A 120 3.79 30.20 27.46
C PRO A 120 5.13 30.87 27.79
N ARG A 121 5.69 31.63 26.84
CA ARG A 121 6.91 32.43 27.06
C ARG A 121 6.66 33.56 28.07
N LYS A 122 5.51 34.24 27.93
CA LYS A 122 4.99 35.23 28.87
C LYS A 122 3.77 34.64 29.55
N ALA A 123 3.87 34.39 30.86
CA ALA A 123 2.78 33.89 31.67
C ALA A 123 1.52 34.79 31.54
N GLY A 124 0.34 34.18 31.56
CA GLY A 124 -0.94 34.88 31.41
C GLY A 124 -1.27 35.37 29.98
N LYS A 125 -0.36 35.26 29.01
CA LYS A 125 -0.65 35.50 27.59
C LYS A 125 -0.88 34.18 26.86
N PRO A 126 -1.83 34.09 25.91
CA PRO A 126 -2.12 32.85 25.21
C PRO A 126 -0.96 32.45 24.29
N MET A 127 -0.81 31.15 24.07
CA MET A 127 0.05 30.59 23.01
C MET A 127 -0.75 30.44 21.72
N SER A 128 -0.09 30.52 20.56
CA SER A 128 -0.66 30.09 19.30
C SER A 128 0.38 29.40 18.42
N TYR A 129 -0.02 28.36 17.70
CA TYR A 129 0.80 27.64 16.74
C TYR A 129 -0.09 26.79 15.82
N THR A 130 0.47 26.28 14.73
CA THR A 130 -0.21 25.40 13.78
C THR A 130 0.53 24.06 13.71
N PRO A 131 0.05 23.01 14.37
CA PRO A 131 0.67 21.70 14.27
C PRO A 131 0.26 20.99 12.97
N LYS A 132 1.19 20.29 12.33
CA LYS A 132 0.96 19.44 11.17
C LYS A 132 1.61 18.08 11.42
N LEU A 133 0.78 17.05 11.48
CA LEU A 133 1.21 15.67 11.56
C LEU A 133 1.25 15.06 10.15
N ARG A 134 2.33 14.37 9.83
CA ARG A 134 2.39 13.39 8.73
C ARG A 134 2.67 12.02 9.33
N TYR A 135 2.26 10.97 8.64
CA TYR A 135 2.50 9.62 9.09
C TYR A 135 2.59 8.64 7.92
N ALA A 136 3.25 7.51 8.15
CA ALA A 136 3.25 6.35 7.26
C ALA A 136 3.26 5.06 8.08
N LEU A 137 2.59 4.03 7.54
CA LEU A 137 2.52 2.71 8.15
C LEU A 137 3.90 2.03 8.15
N GLY A 138 4.23 1.32 9.23
CA GLY A 138 5.48 0.57 9.35
C GLY A 138 6.64 1.40 9.91
N ASP A 139 7.70 0.70 10.30
CA ASP A 139 8.94 1.28 10.82
C ASP A 139 9.98 1.37 9.67
N PRO A 140 10.42 2.58 9.27
CA PRO A 140 11.37 2.76 8.17
C PRO A 140 12.79 2.25 8.48
N ARG A 141 13.07 1.91 9.75
CA ARG A 141 14.38 1.38 10.18
C ARG A 141 14.51 -0.11 9.89
N GLN A 142 13.40 -0.81 9.68
CA GLN A 142 13.40 -2.24 9.38
C GLN A 142 13.85 -2.49 7.94
N GLN A 143 14.55 -3.60 7.73
CA GLN A 143 15.04 -4.00 6.42
C GLN A 143 14.36 -5.30 5.97
N PRO A 144 13.92 -5.36 4.69
CA PRO A 144 13.36 -6.58 4.12
C PRO A 144 14.34 -7.74 4.23
N LEU A 145 13.83 -8.90 4.65
CA LEU A 145 14.57 -10.16 4.55
C LEU A 145 14.30 -10.78 3.18
N LEU A 146 15.31 -11.48 2.65
CA LEU A 146 15.10 -12.31 1.47
C LEU A 146 14.07 -13.40 1.80
N TYR A 147 12.97 -13.42 1.05
CA TYR A 147 11.89 -14.38 1.25
C TYR A 147 11.29 -14.76 -0.10
N ARG A 148 11.19 -16.05 -0.37
CA ARG A 148 10.49 -16.59 -1.55
C ARG A 148 9.04 -16.84 -1.17
N TYR A 149 8.12 -16.07 -1.75
CA TYR A 149 6.71 -16.14 -1.40
C TYR A 149 6.04 -17.38 -2.02
N PRO A 150 5.41 -18.27 -1.26
CA PRO A 150 4.42 -19.19 -1.83
C PRO A 150 3.33 -18.44 -2.60
N LEU A 151 2.68 -19.12 -3.54
CA LEU A 151 1.57 -18.52 -4.28
C LEU A 151 0.44 -18.11 -3.31
N PRO A 152 -0.06 -16.86 -3.35
CA PRO A 152 -1.10 -16.35 -2.45
C PRO A 152 -2.53 -16.85 -2.75
N TRP A 153 -2.68 -17.97 -3.45
CA TRP A 153 -3.99 -18.54 -3.82
C TRP A 153 -3.95 -20.07 -3.80
N ARG A 154 -5.13 -20.69 -3.86
CA ARG A 154 -5.31 -22.13 -4.12
C ARG A 154 -6.00 -22.37 -5.45
N GLY A 155 -5.66 -23.49 -6.10
CA GLY A 155 -6.12 -23.81 -7.46
C GLY A 155 -5.23 -23.22 -8.55
N GLY A 156 -5.65 -23.36 -9.80
CA GLY A 156 -4.88 -22.98 -10.98
C GLY A 156 -4.67 -24.15 -11.95
N PRO A 157 -3.76 -24.01 -12.94
CA PRO A 157 -2.81 -22.90 -13.11
C PRO A 157 -3.53 -21.58 -13.42
N PHE A 158 -2.94 -20.47 -12.99
CA PHE A 158 -3.40 -19.11 -13.31
C PHE A 158 -2.30 -18.35 -14.04
N ARG A 159 -2.67 -17.23 -14.66
CA ARG A 159 -1.76 -16.47 -15.53
C ARG A 159 -1.41 -15.13 -14.91
N LEU A 160 -0.12 -14.79 -14.92
CA LEU A 160 0.34 -13.42 -14.71
C LEU A 160 -0.16 -12.53 -15.87
N SER A 161 -1.15 -11.68 -15.62
CA SER A 161 -1.71 -10.77 -16.62
C SER A 161 -0.95 -9.46 -16.70
N GLN A 162 -0.36 -9.01 -15.60
CA GLN A 162 0.47 -7.80 -15.55
C GLN A 162 1.55 -7.94 -14.46
N GLY A 163 2.77 -7.53 -14.78
CA GLY A 163 3.91 -7.56 -13.86
C GLY A 163 4.42 -6.18 -13.48
N ALA A 164 5.63 -6.16 -12.94
CA ALA A 164 6.31 -4.93 -12.54
C ALA A 164 6.55 -3.98 -13.73
N ASN A 165 6.56 -2.67 -13.47
CA ASN A 165 6.77 -1.62 -14.47
C ASN A 165 5.79 -1.73 -15.65
N GLY A 166 4.51 -1.91 -15.34
CA GLY A 166 3.45 -1.98 -16.34
C GLY A 166 3.29 -0.69 -17.17
N LYS A 167 2.61 -0.80 -18.31
CA LYS A 167 2.48 0.29 -19.29
C LYS A 167 1.50 1.40 -18.87
N TYR A 168 0.44 1.05 -18.14
CA TYR A 168 -0.62 1.98 -17.72
C TYR A 168 -0.90 1.96 -16.21
N SER A 169 -0.37 0.97 -15.48
CA SER A 169 -0.33 0.89 -14.01
C SER A 169 0.97 0.16 -13.60
N HIS A 170 1.21 -0.04 -12.30
CA HIS A 170 2.43 -0.69 -11.80
C HIS A 170 3.73 0.05 -12.12
N PHE A 171 3.67 1.38 -12.14
CA PHE A 171 4.86 2.24 -12.25
C PHE A 171 4.96 3.25 -11.09
N THR A 172 3.91 3.35 -10.26
CA THR A 172 3.89 4.24 -9.10
C THR A 172 4.78 3.69 -7.99
N PRO A 173 5.29 4.52 -7.06
CA PRO A 173 6.12 4.03 -5.96
C PRO A 173 5.46 2.90 -5.14
N LYS A 174 4.13 2.92 -4.98
CA LYS A 174 3.38 1.92 -4.21
C LYS A 174 3.06 0.63 -4.97
N GLY A 175 3.00 0.68 -6.30
CA GLY A 175 2.56 -0.45 -7.14
C GLY A 175 3.60 -0.96 -8.13
N ARG A 176 4.81 -0.37 -8.19
CA ARG A 176 5.83 -0.66 -9.21
C ARG A 176 6.10 -2.14 -9.41
N TYR A 177 6.18 -2.90 -8.33
CA TYR A 177 6.49 -4.33 -8.34
C TYR A 177 5.27 -5.21 -8.08
N ALA A 178 4.06 -4.67 -8.24
CA ALA A 178 2.86 -5.47 -8.14
C ALA A 178 2.75 -6.49 -9.28
N MET A 179 2.07 -7.58 -8.98
CA MET A 179 1.73 -8.63 -9.95
C MET A 179 0.22 -8.83 -9.93
N ASP A 180 -0.39 -8.79 -11.11
CA ASP A 180 -1.81 -9.11 -11.31
C ASP A 180 -1.92 -10.52 -11.87
N ILE A 181 -2.67 -11.37 -11.17
CA ILE A 181 -2.86 -12.78 -11.51
C ILE A 181 -4.32 -12.99 -11.88
N ALA A 182 -4.57 -13.18 -13.18
CA ALA A 182 -5.91 -13.41 -13.71
C ALA A 182 -6.45 -14.76 -13.22
N MET A 183 -7.61 -14.72 -12.57
CA MET A 183 -8.27 -15.89 -11.98
C MET A 183 -9.78 -15.64 -11.87
N PRO A 184 -10.63 -16.68 -11.89
CA PRO A 184 -12.06 -16.52 -11.66
C PRO A 184 -12.34 -15.84 -10.31
N GLU A 185 -13.40 -15.02 -10.23
CA GLU A 185 -13.91 -14.54 -8.94
C GLU A 185 -14.29 -15.74 -8.05
N GLY A 186 -14.06 -15.61 -6.74
CA GLY A 186 -14.31 -16.67 -5.78
C GLY A 186 -13.10 -17.59 -5.50
N THR A 187 -12.00 -17.45 -6.25
CA THR A 187 -10.77 -18.23 -6.05
C THR A 187 -10.23 -18.00 -4.63
N PRO A 188 -9.90 -19.04 -3.85
CA PRO A 188 -9.42 -18.87 -2.48
C PRO A 188 -8.06 -18.14 -2.44
N ILE A 189 -7.99 -17.06 -1.65
CA ILE A 189 -6.77 -16.29 -1.39
C ILE A 189 -6.26 -16.61 0.01
N ILE A 190 -4.97 -16.86 0.12
CA ILE A 190 -4.29 -17.28 1.35
C ILE A 190 -3.09 -16.36 1.64
N ALA A 191 -2.68 -16.29 2.91
CA ALA A 191 -1.49 -15.55 3.28
C ALA A 191 -0.24 -16.21 2.69
N ALA A 192 0.51 -15.47 1.87
CA ALA A 192 1.80 -15.90 1.33
C ALA A 192 2.94 -15.78 2.37
N ARG A 193 2.76 -15.01 3.43
CA ARG A 193 3.74 -14.90 4.51
C ARG A 193 3.05 -14.57 5.83
N GLY A 194 3.57 -15.14 6.92
CA GLY A 194 3.06 -14.90 8.27
C GLY A 194 3.23 -13.45 8.72
N GLY A 195 2.38 -13.01 9.63
CA GLY A 195 2.36 -11.61 10.07
C GLY A 195 1.11 -11.24 10.84
N THR A 196 0.87 -9.95 10.96
CA THR A 196 -0.33 -9.37 11.58
C THR A 196 -1.18 -8.71 10.50
N VAL A 197 -2.48 -8.97 10.49
CA VAL A 197 -3.43 -8.22 9.64
C VAL A 197 -3.56 -6.81 10.21
N VAL A 198 -3.21 -5.79 9.44
CA VAL A 198 -3.12 -4.40 9.92
C VAL A 198 -4.14 -3.48 9.29
N LYS A 199 -4.71 -3.88 8.15
CA LYS A 199 -5.81 -3.18 7.51
C LYS A 199 -6.64 -4.14 6.67
N ILE A 200 -7.97 -3.97 6.71
CA ILE A 200 -8.88 -4.66 5.80
C ILE A 200 -9.90 -3.69 5.21
N GLU A 201 -10.44 -4.05 4.05
CA GLU A 201 -11.65 -3.46 3.49
C GLU A 201 -12.46 -4.58 2.85
N ASN A 202 -13.76 -4.70 3.17
CA ASN A 202 -14.55 -5.90 2.81
C ASN A 202 -15.96 -5.59 2.25
N ASN A 203 -16.36 -4.32 2.17
CA ASN A 203 -17.75 -3.95 1.86
C ASN A 203 -17.93 -3.31 0.48
N GLN A 204 -16.86 -3.05 -0.27
CA GLN A 204 -16.96 -2.38 -1.57
C GLN A 204 -17.52 -3.33 -2.63
N SER A 205 -18.53 -2.87 -3.38
CA SER A 205 -19.03 -3.55 -4.58
C SER A 205 -18.48 -2.90 -5.84
N GLY A 206 -18.14 -3.73 -6.84
CA GLY A 206 -17.59 -3.28 -8.11
C GLY A 206 -16.47 -2.26 -7.92
N ARG A 207 -16.48 -1.20 -8.74
CA ARG A 207 -15.43 -0.17 -8.70
C ARG A 207 -15.37 0.62 -7.40
N GLY A 208 -16.52 0.92 -6.79
CA GLY A 208 -16.65 1.78 -5.62
C GLY A 208 -15.85 3.09 -5.68
N ASN A 209 -15.50 3.61 -4.51
CA ASN A 209 -14.74 4.85 -4.33
C ASN A 209 -13.26 4.62 -4.00
N ASN A 210 -12.89 3.43 -3.50
CA ASN A 210 -11.51 3.05 -3.23
C ASN A 210 -10.93 2.30 -4.45
N PRO A 211 -9.88 2.83 -5.13
CA PRO A 211 -9.20 2.14 -6.22
C PRO A 211 -8.70 0.74 -5.87
N SER A 212 -8.40 0.49 -4.60
CA SER A 212 -7.85 -0.78 -4.10
C SER A 212 -8.90 -1.89 -4.01
N GLY A 213 -10.20 -1.56 -4.12
CA GLY A 213 -11.25 -2.55 -3.92
C GLY A 213 -11.38 -2.96 -2.45
N ASN A 214 -11.80 -4.19 -2.25
CA ASN A 214 -11.63 -4.89 -0.98
C ASN A 214 -10.21 -5.43 -0.90
N PHE A 215 -9.63 -5.40 0.29
CA PHE A 215 -8.24 -5.80 0.47
C PHE A 215 -7.93 -6.32 1.86
N VAL A 216 -6.81 -7.01 1.95
CA VAL A 216 -6.15 -7.37 3.20
C VAL A 216 -4.70 -6.90 3.11
N ARG A 217 -4.21 -6.26 4.18
CA ARG A 217 -2.81 -5.91 4.38
C ARG A 217 -2.26 -6.67 5.57
N ILE A 218 -1.15 -7.37 5.37
CA ILE A 218 -0.43 -8.10 6.42
C ILE A 218 0.93 -7.46 6.61
N LEU A 219 1.27 -7.07 7.85
CA LEU A 219 2.61 -6.68 8.27
C LEU A 219 3.41 -7.92 8.68
N HIS A 220 4.53 -8.15 8.02
CA HIS A 220 5.48 -9.21 8.32
C HIS A 220 6.49 -8.76 9.40
N ASP A 221 7.16 -9.72 10.04
CA ASP A 221 8.05 -9.44 11.18
C ASP A 221 9.29 -8.60 10.79
N ASP A 222 9.66 -8.58 9.50
CA ASP A 222 10.74 -7.74 8.95
C ASP A 222 10.29 -6.33 8.53
N GLY A 223 9.05 -5.94 8.85
CA GLY A 223 8.51 -4.63 8.50
C GLY A 223 7.96 -4.51 7.08
N THR A 224 8.13 -5.53 6.23
CA THR A 224 7.47 -5.56 4.91
C THR A 224 5.98 -5.86 5.06
N MET A 225 5.20 -5.49 4.06
CA MET A 225 3.75 -5.66 4.04
C MET A 225 3.29 -6.33 2.76
N GLY A 226 2.66 -7.50 2.89
CA GLY A 226 1.95 -8.15 1.80
C GLY A 226 0.54 -7.55 1.66
N VAL A 227 0.20 -7.12 0.46
CA VAL A 227 -1.08 -6.45 0.16
C VAL A 227 -1.80 -7.23 -0.93
N TYR A 228 -3.06 -7.56 -0.68
CA TYR A 228 -3.92 -8.40 -1.52
C TYR A 228 -5.15 -7.58 -1.89
N LEU A 229 -5.27 -7.12 -3.14
CA LEU A 229 -6.32 -6.19 -3.59
C LEU A 229 -7.36 -6.87 -4.48
N HIS A 230 -8.39 -6.09 -4.83
CA HIS A 230 -9.49 -6.47 -5.73
C HIS A 230 -10.32 -7.67 -5.24
N LEU A 231 -10.33 -7.91 -3.92
CA LEU A 231 -11.01 -9.05 -3.32
C LEU A 231 -12.53 -8.97 -3.49
N MET A 232 -13.19 -10.12 -3.46
CA MET A 232 -14.64 -10.21 -3.55
C MET A 232 -15.30 -9.59 -2.31
N ARG A 233 -16.38 -8.83 -2.52
CA ARG A 233 -17.16 -8.23 -1.43
C ARG A 233 -17.64 -9.31 -0.46
N HIS A 234 -17.56 -9.03 0.85
CA HIS A 234 -17.95 -9.94 1.94
C HIS A 234 -17.19 -11.26 1.96
N SER A 235 -16.03 -11.35 1.30
CA SER A 235 -15.23 -12.57 1.27
C SER A 235 -14.08 -12.58 2.27
N VAL A 236 -13.68 -11.44 2.83
CA VAL A 236 -12.57 -11.38 3.81
C VAL A 236 -12.95 -12.14 5.08
N LEU A 237 -12.08 -13.06 5.49
CA LEU A 237 -12.25 -14.03 6.58
C LEU A 237 -11.41 -13.69 7.83
N VAL A 238 -10.64 -12.60 7.77
CA VAL A 238 -9.72 -12.19 8.84
C VAL A 238 -10.09 -10.82 9.40
N ALA A 239 -9.67 -10.56 10.63
CA ALA A 239 -9.86 -9.28 11.31
C ALA A 239 -8.53 -8.54 11.51
N GLU A 240 -8.57 -7.21 11.59
CA GLU A 240 -7.42 -6.41 11.99
C GLU A 240 -6.93 -6.81 13.39
N GLY A 241 -5.62 -6.96 13.55
CA GLY A 241 -4.97 -7.48 14.75
C GLY A 241 -4.75 -9.00 14.75
N GLN A 242 -5.38 -9.73 13.84
CA GLN A 242 -5.21 -11.17 13.73
C GLN A 242 -3.79 -11.53 13.27
N ARG A 243 -3.13 -12.44 14.00
CA ARG A 243 -1.91 -13.10 13.53
C ARG A 243 -2.28 -14.20 12.53
N VAL A 244 -1.57 -14.24 11.42
CA VAL A 244 -1.75 -15.23 10.35
C VAL A 244 -0.43 -15.93 10.05
N GLN A 245 -0.52 -17.15 9.55
CA GLN A 245 0.62 -17.94 9.08
C GLN A 245 0.48 -18.17 7.58
N VAL A 246 1.54 -18.69 6.94
CA VAL A 246 1.46 -19.11 5.53
C VAL A 246 0.29 -20.08 5.35
N GLY A 247 -0.55 -19.85 4.34
CA GLY A 247 -1.69 -20.71 4.04
C GLY A 247 -2.98 -20.41 4.82
N THR A 248 -2.96 -19.48 5.78
CA THR A 248 -4.19 -19.00 6.43
C THR A 248 -5.15 -18.42 5.37
N PRO A 249 -6.42 -18.88 5.31
CA PRO A 249 -7.43 -18.29 4.43
C PRO A 249 -7.64 -16.81 4.75
N LEU A 250 -7.55 -15.95 3.73
CA LEU A 250 -7.73 -14.51 3.87
C LEU A 250 -9.05 -14.05 3.30
N ALA A 251 -9.35 -14.46 2.07
CA ALA A 251 -10.50 -13.98 1.31
C ALA A 251 -10.74 -14.82 0.05
N ARG A 252 -11.54 -14.29 -0.87
CA ARG A 252 -11.67 -14.78 -2.25
C ARG A 252 -11.31 -13.67 -3.24
N SER A 253 -10.74 -14.05 -4.38
CA SER A 253 -10.51 -13.12 -5.50
C SER A 253 -11.85 -12.52 -5.97
N GLY A 254 -11.81 -11.29 -6.46
CA GLY A 254 -12.99 -10.62 -7.00
C GLY A 254 -12.63 -9.74 -8.17
N ASN A 255 -13.48 -8.76 -8.42
CA ASN A 255 -13.30 -7.73 -9.44
C ASN A 255 -13.68 -6.34 -8.91
N THR A 256 -13.19 -5.99 -7.72
CA THR A 256 -13.54 -4.73 -7.04
C THR A 256 -12.46 -3.66 -7.18
N GLY A 257 -12.82 -2.38 -7.10
CA GLY A 257 -11.88 -1.27 -7.25
C GLY A 257 -11.57 -0.94 -8.72
N ASN A 258 -10.41 -0.33 -8.97
CA ASN A 258 -9.92 -0.06 -10.32
C ASN A 258 -9.34 -1.34 -10.94
N SER A 259 -10.20 -2.33 -11.18
CA SER A 259 -9.88 -3.57 -11.87
C SER A 259 -10.50 -3.60 -13.27
N SER A 260 -9.78 -4.11 -14.27
CA SER A 260 -10.29 -4.29 -15.64
C SER A 260 -10.97 -5.64 -15.88
N GLY A 261 -10.80 -6.58 -14.96
CA GLY A 261 -11.39 -7.92 -14.99
C GLY A 261 -10.90 -8.76 -13.79
N PRO A 262 -11.50 -9.91 -13.48
CA PRO A 262 -11.16 -10.69 -12.29
C PRO A 262 -9.67 -11.06 -12.19
N HIS A 263 -9.02 -10.62 -11.11
CA HIS A 263 -7.63 -10.95 -10.79
C HIS A 263 -7.31 -10.71 -9.32
N LEU A 264 -6.22 -11.28 -8.84
CA LEU A 264 -5.57 -10.84 -7.61
C LEU A 264 -4.46 -9.87 -7.97
N HIS A 265 -4.46 -8.67 -7.39
CA HIS A 265 -3.29 -7.80 -7.36
C HIS A 265 -2.52 -8.04 -6.06
N PHE A 266 -1.27 -8.50 -6.18
CA PHE A 266 -0.40 -8.81 -5.07
C PHE A 266 0.88 -7.98 -5.13
N VAL A 267 1.22 -7.33 -4.01
CA VAL A 267 2.41 -6.49 -3.91
C VAL A 267 3.02 -6.57 -2.51
N ILE A 268 4.35 -6.50 -2.46
CA ILE A 268 5.11 -6.33 -1.22
C ILE A 268 5.55 -4.88 -1.10
N GLN A 269 5.27 -4.27 0.04
CA GLN A 269 5.60 -2.88 0.33
C GLN A 269 6.43 -2.75 1.60
N ARG A 270 7.13 -1.63 1.76
CA ARG A 270 7.80 -1.24 3.01
C ARG A 270 7.71 0.26 3.22
N ASN A 271 7.95 0.71 4.45
CA ASN A 271 8.16 2.13 4.74
C ASN A 271 9.57 2.55 4.33
N VAL A 272 9.70 3.68 3.62
CA VAL A 272 10.96 4.30 3.20
C VAL A 272 11.05 5.79 3.61
N GLY A 273 10.54 6.14 4.79
CA GLY A 273 10.58 7.50 5.32
C GLY A 273 9.34 8.30 4.91
N LEU A 274 8.30 8.20 5.73
CA LEU A 274 6.97 8.83 5.58
C LEU A 274 6.27 8.48 4.26
N ALA A 275 6.63 7.34 3.65
CA ALA A 275 6.01 6.84 2.44
C ALA A 275 6.13 5.31 2.37
N LEU A 276 5.15 4.68 1.72
CA LEU A 276 5.21 3.26 1.36
C LEU A 276 5.72 3.12 -0.07
N GLU A 277 6.65 2.20 -0.26
CA GLU A 277 7.15 1.80 -1.57
C GLU A 277 7.00 0.30 -1.78
N SER A 278 6.59 -0.10 -2.97
CA SER A 278 6.68 -1.49 -3.41
C SER A 278 8.13 -1.88 -3.60
N ILE A 279 8.47 -3.13 -3.27
CA ILE A 279 9.80 -3.70 -3.46
C ILE A 279 9.73 -4.94 -4.36
N PRO A 280 10.84 -5.29 -5.05
CA PRO A 280 10.94 -6.56 -5.77
C PRO A 280 10.73 -7.74 -4.82
N TYR A 281 10.12 -8.82 -5.33
CA TYR A 281 9.98 -10.09 -4.64
C TYR A 281 9.87 -11.22 -5.66
N ASP A 282 10.16 -12.44 -5.22
CA ASP A 282 10.03 -13.65 -6.02
C ASP A 282 9.02 -14.60 -5.40
N PHE A 283 8.28 -15.30 -6.26
CA PHE A 283 7.51 -16.46 -5.82
C PHE A 283 8.44 -17.69 -5.68
N ALA A 284 8.07 -18.61 -4.78
CA ALA A 284 8.78 -19.86 -4.56
C ALA A 284 8.64 -20.85 -5.75
N GLN A 285 7.66 -20.61 -6.61
CA GLN A 285 7.40 -21.36 -7.84
C GLN A 285 6.92 -20.43 -8.96
N PRO A 286 7.04 -20.82 -10.24
CA PRO A 286 6.48 -20.05 -11.35
C PRO A 286 4.97 -19.86 -11.22
N VAL A 287 4.44 -18.69 -11.59
CA VAL A 287 2.99 -18.39 -11.49
C VAL A 287 2.14 -19.30 -12.37
N ASP A 288 2.69 -19.71 -13.52
CA ASP A 288 2.09 -20.61 -14.51
C ASP A 288 2.32 -22.11 -14.21
N SER A 289 2.95 -22.44 -13.07
CA SER A 289 3.15 -23.82 -12.65
C SER A 289 1.85 -24.49 -12.16
N LEU A 290 1.81 -25.82 -12.23
CA LEU A 290 0.70 -26.63 -11.70
C LEU A 290 0.47 -26.34 -10.19
N PRO A 291 -0.80 -26.33 -9.73
CA PRO A 291 -1.18 -25.78 -8.43
C PRO A 291 -0.57 -26.47 -7.20
N ASN A 292 -0.45 -25.70 -6.10
CA ASN A 292 -0.04 -26.18 -4.79
C ASN A 292 -1.10 -27.11 -4.16
N PHE A 293 -0.95 -28.42 -4.37
CA PHE A 293 -1.72 -29.42 -3.62
C PHE A 293 -1.17 -29.66 -2.21
N ALA A 294 0.03 -29.17 -1.88
CA ALA A 294 0.78 -29.60 -0.71
C ALA A 294 1.01 -28.49 0.34
N ILE A 295 -0.06 -27.95 0.93
CA ILE A 295 -0.01 -27.47 2.32
C ILE A 295 -1.31 -27.89 3.01
N VAL A 296 -1.50 -29.20 3.11
CA VAL A 296 -2.34 -29.80 4.15
C VAL A 296 -1.37 -30.55 5.04
N ARG A 297 -0.89 -29.90 6.11
CA ARG A 297 -0.46 -30.66 7.30
C ARG A 297 -1.73 -30.85 8.11
N GLU A 298 -2.37 -31.99 7.93
CA GLU A 298 -3.32 -32.47 8.94
C GLU A 298 -2.56 -32.69 10.25
N PRO A 299 -3.17 -32.39 11.40
CA PRO A 299 -2.64 -32.78 12.70
C PRO A 299 -2.59 -34.30 12.87
#